data_AF-A0A7K2LUW4-F1
#
_entry.id   AF-A0A7K2LUW4-F1
#
_cell.length_a   1.000
_cell.length_b   1.000
_cell.length_c   1.000
_cell.angle_alpha   90.00
_cell.angle_beta   90.00
_cell.angle_gamma   90.00
#
_symmetry.space_group_name_H-M   'P 1'
#
loop_
_entity.id
_entity.type
_entity.pdbx_description
1 polymer ?
#
loop_
_entity_poly.entity_id
_entity_poly.type
_entity_poly.pdbx_seq_one_letter_code
_entity_poly.pdbx_strand_id
1 'polypeptide(L)' 'APRTTALAVPADPAARSRCAPGGDVFEAFFRLTADGARPTTVLDTRAADHAHLTARGITEVVTSDQVLHHPRGGTRS' A
#
# COMPACT_ATOMS: atom_id res chain seq x y z
N ALA A 1 -13.42 12.85 1.04
CA ALA A 1 -12.08 13.17 0.51
C ALA A 1 -11.48 11.95 -0.21
N PRO A 2 -10.76 12.16 -1.34
CA PRO A 2 -10.08 11.10 -2.09
C PRO A 2 -9.06 10.34 -1.24
N ARG A 3 -8.70 9.13 -1.66
CA ARG A 3 -7.63 8.32 -1.04
C ARG A 3 -6.32 8.62 -1.77
N THR A 4 -5.34 9.16 -1.06
CA THR A 4 -4.09 9.66 -1.65
C THR A 4 -2.93 8.68 -1.54
N THR A 5 -2.98 7.75 -0.58
CA THR A 5 -1.97 6.68 -0.40
C THR A 5 -2.50 5.37 -0.99
N ALA A 6 -1.69 4.72 -1.83
CA ALA A 6 -2.00 3.41 -2.40
C ALA A 6 -0.97 2.36 -1.98
N LEU A 7 -1.44 1.17 -1.61
CA LEU A 7 -0.61 -0.01 -1.45
C LEU A 7 -0.48 -0.73 -2.80
N ALA A 8 0.75 -0.97 -3.23
CA ALA A 8 1.04 -1.79 -4.39
C ALA A 8 0.69 -3.26 -4.12
N VAL A 9 -0.09 -3.87 -5.01
CA VAL A 9 -0.50 -5.29 -4.92
C VAL A 9 -0.06 -6.04 -6.17
N PRO A 10 0.31 -7.33 -6.07
CA PRO A 10 0.72 -8.12 -7.23
C PRO A 10 -0.35 -8.16 -8.32
N ALA A 11 0.02 -7.89 -9.57
CA ALA A 11 -0.86 -8.13 -10.71
C ALA A 11 -0.97 -9.62 -11.07
N ASP A 12 0.06 -10.41 -10.73
CA ASP A 12 0.10 -11.86 -11.00
C ASP A 12 -0.96 -12.61 -10.18
N PRO A 13 -1.95 -13.27 -10.82
CA PRO A 13 -2.93 -14.09 -10.14
C PRO A 13 -2.32 -15.28 -9.38
N ALA A 14 -1.09 -15.72 -9.62
CA ALA A 14 -0.46 -16.73 -8.78
C ALA A 14 -0.16 -16.21 -7.35
N ALA A 15 -0.04 -14.89 -7.17
CA ALA A 15 0.34 -14.24 -5.93
C ALA A 15 -0.82 -13.72 -5.06
N ARG A 16 -2.09 -14.01 -5.40
CA ARG A 16 -3.27 -13.46 -4.67
C ARG A 16 -3.34 -13.89 -3.19
N SER A 17 -2.67 -14.97 -2.80
CA SER A 17 -2.57 -15.39 -1.40
C SER A 17 -1.95 -14.31 -0.51
N ARG A 18 -1.10 -13.45 -1.06
CA ARG A 18 -0.54 -12.27 -0.36
C ARG A 18 -1.60 -11.26 0.07
N CYS A 19 -2.73 -11.20 -0.64
CA CYS A 19 -3.85 -10.32 -0.34
C CYS A 19 -4.89 -10.96 0.60
N ALA A 20 -4.74 -12.25 0.93
CA ALA A 20 -5.62 -12.93 1.89
C ALA A 20 -5.18 -12.63 3.34
N PRO A 21 -6.05 -12.82 4.36
CA PRO A 21 -5.67 -12.69 5.76
C PRO A 21 -4.39 -13.46 6.11
N GLY A 22 -3.47 -12.81 6.83
CA GLY A 22 -2.12 -13.33 7.12
C GLY A 22 -1.09 -13.13 5.99
N GLY A 23 -1.50 -12.67 4.82
CA GLY A 23 -0.61 -12.25 3.74
C GLY A 23 -0.07 -10.84 3.94
N ASP A 24 1.15 -10.58 3.47
CA ASP A 24 1.86 -9.32 3.72
C ASP A 24 1.13 -8.08 3.17
N VAL A 25 0.46 -8.20 2.02
CA VAL A 25 -0.35 -7.11 1.44
C VAL A 25 -1.59 -6.85 2.30
N PHE A 26 -2.24 -7.89 2.81
CA PHE A 26 -3.39 -7.76 3.70
C PHE A 26 -2.99 -7.04 5.00
N GLU A 27 -1.92 -7.52 5.66
CA GLU A 27 -1.44 -6.94 6.91
C GLU A 27 -1.00 -5.48 6.76
N ALA A 28 -0.30 -5.16 5.66
CA ALA A 28 0.11 -3.78 5.36
C ALA A 28 -1.11 -2.85 5.15
N PHE A 29 -2.15 -3.31 4.45
CA PHE A 29 -3.35 -2.51 4.21
C PHE A 29 -4.08 -2.19 5.52
N PHE A 30 -4.22 -3.18 6.41
CA PHE A 30 -4.86 -2.98 7.71
C PHE A 30 -4.02 -2.09 8.63
N ARG A 31 -2.70 -2.18 8.58
CA ARG A 31 -1.82 -1.29 9.34
C ARG A 31 -1.95 0.16 8.90
N LEU A 32 -1.92 0.44 7.59
CA LEU A 32 -2.20 1.77 7.05
C LEU A 32 -3.59 2.29 7.44
N THR A 33 -4.59 1.39 7.46
CA THR A 33 -5.95 1.75 7.89
C THR A 33 -6.01 2.10 9.38
N ALA A 34 -5.36 1.31 10.23
CA ALA A 34 -5.28 1.55 11.67
C ALA A 34 -4.50 2.83 12.00
N ASP A 35 -3.47 3.15 11.22
CA ASP A 35 -2.70 4.41 11.32
C ASP A 35 -3.46 5.62 10.72
N GLY A 36 -4.69 5.42 10.21
CA GLY A 36 -5.57 6.49 9.74
C GLY A 36 -5.33 6.97 8.31
N ALA A 37 -4.45 6.32 7.54
CA ALA A 37 -4.06 6.75 6.19
C ALA A 37 -5.15 6.60 5.12
N ARG A 38 -6.22 5.83 5.40
CA ARG A 38 -7.33 5.54 4.47
C ARG A 38 -6.83 5.02 3.11
N PRO A 39 -6.04 3.94 3.05
CA PRO A 39 -5.38 3.49 1.82
C PRO A 39 -6.36 3.03 0.73
N THR A 40 -5.90 3.07 -0.53
CA THR A 40 -6.44 2.30 -1.67
C THR A 40 -5.40 1.29 -2.16
N THR A 41 -5.70 0.54 -3.22
CA THR A 41 -4.76 -0.36 -3.88
C THR A 41 -4.47 0.10 -5.30
N VAL A 42 -3.28 -0.26 -5.79
CA VAL A 42 -2.88 -0.17 -7.19
C VAL A 42 -2.11 -1.44 -7.54
N LEU A 43 -2.22 -1.91 -8.79
CA LEU A 43 -1.38 -3.02 -9.25
C LEU A 43 0.08 -2.57 -9.29
N ASP A 44 0.99 -3.44 -8.92
CA ASP A 44 2.45 -3.24 -8.99
C ASP A 44 2.91 -2.77 -10.39
N THR A 45 2.35 -3.35 -11.44
CA THR A 45 2.57 -2.96 -12.84
C THR A 45 2.14 -1.53 -13.19
N ARG A 46 1.33 -0.88 -12.35
CA ARG A 46 0.90 0.52 -12.49
C ARG A 46 1.42 1.43 -11.37
N ALA A 47 2.27 0.92 -10.48
CA ALA A 47 2.80 1.68 -9.35
C ALA A 47 3.66 2.88 -9.76
N ALA A 48 4.19 2.89 -10.99
CA ALA A 48 4.95 3.99 -11.57
C ALA A 48 4.22 4.73 -12.71
N ASP A 49 2.97 4.37 -13.00
CA ASP A 49 2.17 5.01 -14.06
C ASP A 49 1.58 6.33 -13.54
N HIS A 50 2.32 7.42 -13.71
CA HIS A 50 1.92 8.74 -13.23
C HIS A 50 0.54 9.18 -13.72
N ALA A 51 0.21 8.93 -14.99
CA ALA A 51 -1.08 9.33 -15.54
C ALA A 51 -2.23 8.57 -14.83
N HIS A 52 -2.06 7.26 -14.63
CA HIS A 52 -3.00 6.43 -13.88
C HIS A 52 -3.16 6.88 -12.42
N LEU A 53 -2.05 7.18 -11.74
CA LEU A 53 -2.06 7.59 -10.33
C LEU A 53 -2.73 8.96 -10.16
N THR A 54 -2.35 9.95 -10.97
CA THR A 54 -2.93 11.30 -10.94
C THR A 54 -4.42 11.28 -11.23
N ALA A 55 -4.88 10.50 -12.23
CA ALA A 55 -6.30 10.37 -12.54
C ALA A 55 -7.14 9.83 -11.36
N ARG A 56 -6.51 9.10 -10.43
CA ARG A 56 -7.15 8.55 -9.23
C ARG A 56 -6.93 9.40 -7.96
N GLY A 57 -6.17 10.50 -8.06
CA GLY A 57 -5.79 11.32 -6.92
C GLY A 57 -4.79 10.66 -5.98
N ILE A 58 -4.05 9.65 -6.45
CA ILE A 58 -3.00 8.98 -5.68
C ILE A 58 -1.72 9.81 -5.80
N THR A 59 -1.15 10.17 -4.65
CA THR A 59 0.08 10.96 -4.55
C THR A 59 1.23 10.16 -3.95
N GLU A 60 0.94 9.04 -3.31
CA GLU A 60 1.92 8.18 -2.66
C GLU A 60 1.60 6.72 -2.94
N VAL A 61 2.61 5.95 -3.36
CA VAL A 61 2.51 4.49 -3.50
C VAL A 61 3.54 3.86 -2.56
N VAL A 62 3.08 2.93 -1.73
CA VAL A 62 3.91 2.16 -0.80
C VAL A 62 3.81 0.67 -1.11
N THR A 63 4.84 -0.08 -0.74
CA THR A 63 4.87 -1.55 -0.80
C THR A 63 4.57 -2.14 0.58
N SER A 64 4.15 -3.41 0.62
CA SER A 64 3.95 -4.14 1.87
C SER A 64 5.24 -4.16 2.72
N ASP A 65 6.39 -4.33 2.06
CA ASP A 65 7.70 -4.29 2.69
C ASP A 65 7.96 -2.95 3.41
N GLN A 66 7.75 -1.82 2.74
CA GLN A 66 7.93 -0.49 3.34
C GLN A 66 7.04 -0.26 4.57
N VAL A 67 5.82 -0.80 4.57
CA VAL A 67 4.88 -0.66 5.69
C VAL A 67 5.24 -1.59 6.85
N LEU A 68 5.66 -2.82 6.56
CA LEU A 68 5.90 -3.87 7.56
C LEU A 68 7.31 -3.83 8.14
N HIS A 69 8.33 -3.49 7.33
CA HIS A 69 9.73 -3.40 7.75
C HIS A 69 10.13 -2.02 8.29
N HIS A 70 9.21 -1.05 8.37
CA HIS A 70 9.52 0.21 9.05
C HIS A 70 9.79 -0.05 10.54
N PRO A 71 11.03 0.11 11.04
CA PRO A 71 11.32 -0.11 12.44
C PRO A 71 10.63 1.00 13.23
N ARG A 72 9.66 0.62 14.07
CA ARG A 72 9.08 1.56 15.05
C ARG A 72 10.15 1.83 16.12
N GLY A 73 10.95 2.88 15.95
CA GLY A 73 12.04 3.17 16.86
C GLY A 73 12.74 4.50 16.61
N GLY A 74 12.03 5.60 16.76
CA GLY A 74 12.61 6.94 16.84
C GLY A 74 11.74 7.81 17.72
N THR A 75 11.85 7.65 19.04
CA THR A 75 11.42 8.70 19.96
C THR A 75 12.15 9.97 19.55
N ARG A 76 11.38 11.01 19.18
CA ARG A 76 11.92 12.36 19.01
C ARG A 76 12.65 12.75 20.30
N SER A 77 13.95 13.02 20.19
CA SER A 77 14.67 13.92 21.11
C SER A 77 14.55 15.35 20.61
#